data_AF-A0A960K7E5-F1
#
_entry.id   AF-A0A960K7E5-F1
#
_cell.length_a   1.000
_cell.length_b   1.000
_cell.length_c   1.000
_cell.angle_alpha   90.00
_cell.angle_beta   90.00
_cell.angle_gamma   90.00
#
_symmetry.space_group_name_H-M   'P 1'
#
loop_
_entity.id
_entity.type
_entity.pdbx_description
1 polymer ?
#
loop_
_entity_poly.entity_id
_entity_poly.type
_entity_poly.pdbx_seq_one_letter_code
_entity_poly.pdbx_strand_id
1 'polypeptide(L)'
;PGLRVWISRADNPARKLKYTWELAEADGRIYGTDTGLPNRLVRKLLENRQLPWLTGYDEVVPEKRYGERSRVDFWLRRGRRETYLEVKNCHLLYPDGRAYFPDAVSDRASAHLRELAAVAGPRVRAHVLFVCQMPGVKEVRPSDAHDPTFAATAREVRRQGVTFSAIEVLHTPDHLTVTRRLPVSLRPYAVERVARWRKTARRPQSRSSGTAKEKEELRNLTTVV
;
A
#
# COMPACT_ATOMS: atom_id res chain seq x y z
N PRO A 1 18.69 8.52 6.08
CA PRO A 1 19.85 7.92 6.79
C PRO A 1 19.70 8.12 8.30
N GLY A 2 20.12 7.17 9.13
CA GLY A 2 20.00 7.24 10.59
C GLY A 2 18.65 6.81 11.17
N LEU A 3 17.76 6.24 10.34
CA LEU A 3 16.50 5.66 10.82
C LEU A 3 16.76 4.31 11.49
N ARG A 4 15.96 3.97 12.51
CA ARG A 4 15.91 2.61 13.03
C ARG A 4 15.27 1.71 11.96
N VAL A 5 15.88 0.55 11.74
CA VAL A 5 15.39 -0.44 10.78
C VAL A 5 15.44 -1.83 11.40
N TRP A 6 14.59 -2.72 10.91
CA TRP A 6 14.66 -4.14 11.22
C TRP A 6 14.92 -4.91 9.94
N ILE A 7 15.79 -5.91 10.06
CA ILE A 7 16.21 -6.77 8.96
C ILE A 7 15.99 -8.23 9.36
N SER A 8 15.56 -9.04 8.40
CA SER A 8 15.54 -10.50 8.54
C SER A 8 16.76 -11.08 7.83
N ARG A 9 17.23 -12.24 8.30
CA ARG A 9 18.24 -13.02 7.56
C ARG A 9 17.53 -13.87 6.52
N ALA A 10 18.04 -13.88 5.29
CA ALA A 10 17.53 -14.75 4.25
C ALA A 10 18.01 -16.19 4.47
N ASP A 11 17.10 -17.15 4.44
CA ASP A 11 17.42 -18.58 4.62
C ASP A 11 18.12 -19.19 3.42
N ASN A 12 17.94 -18.63 2.21
CA ASN A 12 18.55 -19.15 1.00
C ASN A 12 20.08 -18.85 0.97
N PRO A 13 20.94 -19.87 1.08
CA PRO A 13 22.39 -19.67 1.13
C PRO A 13 22.94 -19.10 -0.19
N ALA A 14 22.28 -19.32 -1.33
CA ALA A 14 22.69 -18.82 -2.65
C ALA A 14 22.36 -17.33 -2.86
N ARG A 15 21.61 -16.68 -1.95
CA ARG A 15 21.21 -15.29 -2.12
C ARG A 15 22.42 -14.35 -2.01
N LYS A 16 22.57 -13.42 -2.95
CA LYS A 16 23.66 -12.42 -2.96
C LYS A 16 23.59 -11.51 -1.73
N LEU A 17 22.40 -11.02 -1.39
CA LEU A 17 22.15 -10.23 -0.18
C LEU A 17 21.58 -11.13 0.92
N LYS A 18 22.33 -11.27 2.02
CA LYS A 18 22.00 -12.17 3.15
C LYS A 18 20.89 -11.65 4.05
N TYR A 19 20.51 -10.39 3.91
CA TYR A 19 19.49 -9.76 4.73
C TYR A 19 18.42 -9.11 3.86
N THR A 20 17.19 -9.07 4.36
CA THR A 20 16.07 -8.32 3.77
C THR A 20 15.70 -7.20 4.72
N TRP A 21 15.44 -6.01 4.18
CA TRP A 21 14.93 -4.90 4.97
C TRP A 21 13.41 -5.03 5.11
N GLU A 22 12.96 -5.26 6.35
CA GLU A 22 11.56 -5.55 6.66
C GLU A 22 10.79 -4.30 7.10
N LEU A 23 11.41 -3.50 7.96
CA LEU A 23 10.76 -2.39 8.66
C LEU A 23 11.66 -1.17 8.76
N ALA A 24 11.05 0.01 8.75
CA ALA A 24 11.69 1.28 9.06
C ALA A 24 10.85 2.06 10.07
N GLU A 25 11.50 2.68 11.05
CA GLU A 25 10.87 3.63 11.96
C GLU A 25 11.16 5.06 11.48
N ALA A 26 10.10 5.83 11.20
CA ALA A 26 10.19 7.24 10.86
C ALA A 26 9.00 8.01 11.44
N ASP A 27 9.23 9.22 11.95
CA ASP A 27 8.19 10.09 12.51
C ASP A 27 7.29 9.39 13.56
N GLY A 28 7.91 8.53 14.41
CA GLY A 28 7.21 7.76 15.44
C GLY A 28 6.30 6.64 14.90
N ARG A 29 6.47 6.25 13.63
CA ARG A 29 5.69 5.18 12.98
C ARG A 29 6.59 4.12 12.39
N ILE A 30 6.11 2.88 12.40
CA ILE A 30 6.76 1.75 11.73
C ILE A 30 6.11 1.55 10.35
N TYR A 31 6.96 1.43 9.34
CA TYR A 31 6.57 1.20 7.94
C TYR A 31 7.14 -0.15 7.47
N GLY A 32 6.30 -0.95 6.81
CA GLY A 32 6.74 -2.16 6.12
C GLY A 32 7.44 -1.83 4.81
N THR A 33 8.69 -2.27 4.64
CA THR A 33 9.51 -1.99 3.45
C THR A 33 9.56 -3.16 2.46
N ASP A 34 9.22 -4.38 2.88
CA ASP A 34 9.16 -5.52 1.98
C ASP A 34 8.00 -5.37 0.98
N THR A 35 8.35 -5.26 -0.30
CA THR A 35 7.41 -5.11 -1.40
C THR A 35 6.73 -6.42 -1.81
N GLY A 36 7.30 -7.58 -1.43
CA GLY A 36 6.70 -8.90 -1.64
C GLY A 36 5.76 -9.34 -0.52
N LEU A 37 5.82 -8.72 0.66
CA LEU A 37 4.98 -9.06 1.80
C LEU A 37 3.46 -8.91 1.54
N PRO A 38 2.97 -7.84 0.86
CA PRO A 38 1.54 -7.69 0.55
C PRO A 38 0.94 -8.89 -0.17
N ASN A 39 1.59 -9.41 -1.21
CA ASN A 39 1.07 -10.56 -1.96
C ASN A 39 1.03 -11.81 -1.07
N ARG A 40 2.10 -12.06 -0.29
CA ARG A 40 2.13 -13.19 0.67
C ARG A 40 1.04 -13.07 1.74
N LEU A 41 0.81 -11.87 2.26
CA LEU A 41 -0.23 -11.59 3.24
C LEU A 41 -1.62 -11.81 2.62
N VAL A 42 -1.91 -11.19 1.47
CA VAL A 42 -3.19 -11.31 0.79
C VAL A 42 -3.48 -12.77 0.44
N ARG A 43 -2.49 -13.54 0.00
CA ARG A 43 -2.64 -14.98 -0.22
C ARG A 43 -3.16 -15.70 1.04
N LYS A 44 -2.52 -15.50 2.20
CA LYS A 44 -2.95 -16.10 3.46
C LYS A 44 -4.36 -15.66 3.87
N LEU A 45 -4.67 -14.37 3.70
CA LEU A 45 -6.00 -13.84 4.00
C LEU A 45 -7.07 -14.46 3.09
N LEU A 46 -6.74 -14.75 1.83
CA LEU A 46 -7.65 -15.42 0.91
C LEU A 46 -7.83 -16.91 1.27
N GLU A 47 -6.74 -17.63 1.50
CA GLU A 47 -6.78 -19.04 1.89
C GLU A 47 -7.58 -19.25 3.20
N ASN A 48 -7.45 -18.33 4.15
CA ASN A 48 -8.18 -18.34 5.42
C ASN A 48 -9.55 -17.64 5.38
N ARG A 49 -9.98 -17.13 4.21
CA ARG A 49 -11.27 -16.43 4.03
C ARG A 49 -11.47 -15.21 4.96
N GLN A 50 -10.39 -14.49 5.26
CA GLN A 50 -10.37 -13.35 6.19
C GLN A 50 -10.64 -11.98 5.53
N LEU A 51 -11.04 -11.97 4.26
CA LEU A 51 -11.47 -10.76 3.53
C LEU A 51 -12.98 -10.82 3.30
N PRO A 52 -13.84 -10.37 4.25
CA PRO A 52 -15.28 -10.61 4.20
C PRO A 52 -16.00 -9.99 2.98
N TRP A 53 -15.42 -8.96 2.36
CA TRP A 53 -15.93 -8.36 1.11
C TRP A 53 -15.47 -9.07 -0.17
N LEU A 54 -14.51 -10.00 -0.05
CA LEU A 54 -14.05 -10.90 -1.10
C LEU A 54 -14.35 -12.33 -0.62
N THR A 55 -15.61 -12.73 -0.68
CA THR A 55 -16.07 -14.02 -0.14
C THR A 55 -16.68 -14.93 -1.19
N GLY A 56 -16.77 -16.21 -0.82
CA GLY A 56 -17.53 -17.23 -1.52
C GLY A 56 -16.78 -17.89 -2.67
N TYR A 57 -15.49 -17.64 -2.87
CA TYR A 57 -14.71 -18.44 -3.82
C TYR A 57 -14.37 -19.82 -3.25
N ASP A 58 -14.23 -20.76 -4.15
CA ASP A 58 -13.85 -22.15 -3.89
C ASP A 58 -12.42 -22.43 -4.39
N GLU A 59 -11.88 -21.55 -5.23
CA GLU A 59 -10.55 -21.66 -5.82
C GLU A 59 -9.80 -20.32 -5.77
N VAL A 60 -8.51 -20.38 -5.47
CA VAL A 60 -7.57 -19.25 -5.47
C VAL A 60 -6.34 -19.66 -6.29
N VAL A 61 -6.09 -18.96 -7.39
CA VAL A 61 -4.94 -19.20 -8.28
C VAL A 61 -4.06 -17.95 -8.34
N PRO A 62 -2.83 -17.98 -7.81
CA PRO A 62 -1.91 -16.85 -7.94
C PRO A 62 -1.36 -16.73 -9.37
N GLU A 63 -0.90 -15.54 -9.74
CA GLU A 63 -0.13 -15.29 -10.98
C GLU A 63 -0.84 -15.76 -12.28
N LYS A 64 -2.17 -15.68 -12.29
CA LYS A 64 -2.98 -16.12 -13.44
C LYS A 64 -2.78 -15.15 -14.61
N ARG A 65 -2.40 -15.67 -15.77
CA ARG A 65 -2.30 -14.89 -17.02
C ARG A 65 -3.68 -14.38 -17.45
N TYR A 66 -3.74 -13.13 -17.87
CA TYR A 66 -4.93 -12.48 -18.40
C TYR A 66 -4.53 -11.31 -19.32
N GLY A 67 -5.47 -10.83 -20.14
CA GLY A 67 -5.16 -9.81 -21.14
C GLY A 67 -4.11 -10.28 -22.14
N GLU A 68 -3.38 -9.33 -22.73
CA GLU A 68 -2.38 -9.64 -23.75
C GLU A 68 -1.04 -10.07 -23.14
N ARG A 69 -0.61 -9.43 -22.05
CA ARG A 69 0.75 -9.62 -21.48
C ARG A 69 0.80 -9.56 -19.96
N SER A 70 -0.34 -9.53 -19.28
CA SER A 70 -0.40 -9.37 -17.82
C SER A 70 -0.63 -10.68 -17.07
N ARG A 71 -0.23 -10.65 -15.81
CA ARG A 71 -0.62 -11.63 -14.79
C ARG A 71 -1.25 -10.87 -13.65
N VAL A 72 -2.37 -11.39 -13.17
CA VAL A 72 -3.04 -10.84 -11.99
C VAL A 72 -2.45 -11.53 -10.77
N ASP A 73 -2.30 -10.79 -9.68
CA ASP A 73 -1.73 -11.35 -8.45
C ASP A 73 -2.55 -12.57 -7.98
N PHE A 74 -3.88 -12.47 -8.01
CA PHE A 74 -4.79 -13.58 -7.70
C PHE A 74 -6.01 -13.63 -8.61
N TRP A 75 -6.37 -14.82 -9.04
CA TRP A 75 -7.66 -15.13 -9.64
C TRP A 75 -8.47 -16.00 -8.69
N LEU A 76 -9.71 -15.60 -8.44
CA LEU A 76 -10.64 -16.27 -7.53
C LEU A 76 -11.84 -16.78 -8.33
N ARG A 77 -12.31 -18.00 -8.04
CA ARG A 77 -13.49 -18.56 -8.72
C ARG A 77 -14.53 -19.07 -7.74
N ARG A 78 -15.80 -18.76 -8.04
CA ARG A 78 -17.00 -19.29 -7.40
C ARG A 78 -17.96 -19.81 -8.47
N GLY A 79 -18.00 -21.12 -8.68
CA GLY A 79 -18.76 -21.70 -9.80
C GLY A 79 -18.37 -21.06 -11.14
N ARG A 80 -19.29 -20.30 -11.75
CA ARG A 80 -19.09 -19.56 -13.02
C ARG A 80 -18.72 -18.08 -12.86
N ARG A 81 -18.54 -17.60 -11.62
CA ARG A 81 -18.14 -16.22 -11.33
C ARG A 81 -16.65 -16.17 -11.03
N GLU A 82 -15.97 -15.21 -11.64
CA GLU A 82 -14.54 -15.00 -11.50
C GLU A 82 -14.26 -13.66 -10.83
N THR A 83 -13.11 -13.54 -10.17
CA THR A 83 -12.60 -12.28 -9.65
C THR A 83 -11.09 -12.20 -9.89
N TYR A 84 -10.68 -11.24 -10.71
CA TYR A 84 -9.27 -10.89 -10.94
C TYR A 84 -8.90 -9.83 -9.91
N LEU A 85 -7.98 -10.16 -9.00
CA LEU A 85 -7.58 -9.36 -7.87
C LEU A 85 -6.12 -8.92 -8.01
N GLU A 86 -5.91 -7.64 -8.28
CA GLU A 86 -4.61 -6.99 -8.29
C GLU A 86 -4.32 -6.39 -6.91
N VAL A 87 -3.13 -6.65 -6.36
CA VAL A 87 -2.63 -6.15 -5.08
C VAL A 87 -1.66 -5.01 -5.34
N LYS A 88 -1.85 -3.89 -4.63
CA LYS A 88 -0.96 -2.72 -4.71
C LYS A 88 -0.42 -2.38 -3.34
N ASN A 89 0.89 -2.34 -3.22
CA ASN A 89 1.55 -1.89 -2.00
C ASN A 89 1.54 -0.37 -1.94
N CYS A 90 0.94 0.21 -0.90
CA CYS A 90 0.81 1.66 -0.75
C CYS A 90 1.60 2.11 0.47
N HIS A 91 2.68 2.85 0.23
CA HIS A 91 3.67 3.24 1.24
C HIS A 91 3.76 4.75 1.49
N LEU A 92 3.19 5.56 0.59
CA LEU A 92 3.36 7.00 0.63
C LEU A 92 2.27 7.65 1.48
N LEU A 93 2.63 8.09 2.69
CA LEU A 93 1.76 8.82 3.61
C LEU A 93 2.16 10.29 3.69
N TYR A 94 1.17 11.18 3.61
CA TYR A 94 1.39 12.61 3.81
C TYR A 94 0.76 13.14 5.11
N PRO A 95 1.15 14.34 5.58
CA PRO A 95 0.65 14.93 6.83
C PRO A 95 -0.86 15.10 6.98
N ASP A 96 -1.65 15.03 5.90
CA ASP A 96 -3.12 14.98 6.03
C ASP A 96 -3.65 13.61 6.47
N GLY A 97 -2.77 12.63 6.67
CA GLY A 97 -3.09 11.27 7.09
C GLY A 97 -3.59 10.40 5.95
N ARG A 98 -3.41 10.80 4.68
CA ARG A 98 -3.83 10.01 3.52
C ARG A 98 -2.65 9.28 2.89
N ALA A 99 -2.91 8.04 2.48
CA ALA A 99 -1.95 7.24 1.74
C ALA A 99 -2.19 7.38 0.23
N TYR A 100 -1.11 7.40 -0.55
CA TYR A 100 -1.15 7.67 -1.98
C TYR A 100 -0.44 6.56 -2.76
N PHE A 101 -1.00 6.21 -3.92
CA PHE A 101 -0.39 5.27 -4.85
C PHE A 101 -0.56 5.74 -6.31
N PRO A 102 0.48 5.66 -7.16
CA PRO A 102 1.85 5.30 -6.84
C PRO A 102 2.62 6.47 -6.21
N ASP A 103 3.86 6.21 -5.82
CA ASP A 103 4.84 7.19 -5.31
C ASP A 103 5.78 7.73 -6.40
N ALA A 104 5.74 7.14 -7.60
CA ALA A 104 6.43 7.59 -8.81
C ALA A 104 5.61 7.20 -10.06
N VAL A 105 5.95 7.79 -11.21
CA VAL A 105 5.31 7.46 -12.49
C VAL A 105 5.55 5.98 -12.83
N SER A 106 4.49 5.28 -13.24
CA SER A 106 4.56 3.89 -13.67
C SER A 106 3.57 3.60 -14.81
N ASP A 107 4.08 3.63 -16.05
CA ASP A 107 3.29 3.27 -17.24
C ASP A 107 2.72 1.86 -17.13
N ARG A 108 3.50 0.93 -16.55
CA ARG A 108 3.08 -0.44 -16.29
C ARG A 108 1.87 -0.53 -15.37
N ALA A 109 1.82 0.27 -14.31
CA ALA A 109 0.68 0.26 -13.38
C ALA A 109 -0.61 0.71 -14.06
N SER A 110 -0.53 1.72 -14.93
CA SER A 110 -1.68 2.19 -15.72
C SER A 110 -2.12 1.16 -16.77
N ALA A 111 -1.17 0.52 -17.46
CA ALA A 111 -1.47 -0.55 -18.43
C ALA A 111 -2.20 -1.74 -17.76
N HIS A 112 -1.68 -2.22 -16.62
CA HIS A 112 -2.31 -3.29 -15.85
C HIS A 112 -3.76 -2.95 -15.45
N LEU A 113 -4.04 -1.71 -15.03
CA LEU A 113 -5.40 -1.28 -14.70
C LEU A 113 -6.35 -1.35 -15.90
N ARG A 114 -5.90 -0.94 -17.09
CA ARG A 114 -6.71 -1.00 -18.31
C ARG A 114 -6.99 -2.45 -18.72
N GLU A 115 -5.97 -3.31 -18.69
CA GLU A 115 -6.15 -4.74 -18.95
C GLU A 115 -7.10 -5.39 -17.93
N LEU A 116 -7.02 -4.98 -16.66
CA LEU A 116 -7.91 -5.48 -15.61
C LEU A 116 -9.36 -5.03 -15.83
N ALA A 117 -9.56 -3.81 -16.32
CA ALA A 117 -10.89 -3.32 -16.66
C ALA A 117 -11.49 -4.06 -17.87
N ALA A 118 -10.66 -4.38 -18.87
CA ALA A 118 -11.08 -5.06 -20.09
C ALA A 118 -11.65 -6.47 -19.83
N VAL A 119 -11.27 -7.14 -18.74
CA VAL A 119 -11.84 -8.44 -18.37
C VAL A 119 -13.12 -8.33 -17.55
N ALA A 120 -13.50 -7.15 -17.06
CA ALA A 120 -14.68 -6.97 -16.24
C ALA A 120 -15.98 -7.21 -17.03
N GLY A 121 -16.95 -7.88 -16.42
CA GLY A 121 -18.23 -8.18 -17.08
C GLY A 121 -19.25 -8.83 -16.13
N PRO A 122 -20.41 -9.28 -16.65
CA PRO A 122 -21.52 -9.79 -15.82
C PRO A 122 -21.15 -10.93 -14.86
N ARG A 123 -20.12 -11.72 -15.20
CA ARG A 123 -19.62 -12.86 -14.40
C ARG A 123 -18.17 -12.70 -13.95
N VAL A 124 -17.49 -11.62 -14.34
CA VAL A 124 -16.08 -11.40 -14.05
C VAL A 124 -15.95 -10.09 -13.31
N ARG A 125 -15.47 -10.16 -12.06
CA ARG A 125 -15.15 -8.97 -11.27
C ARG A 125 -13.67 -8.64 -11.43
N ALA A 126 -13.39 -7.35 -11.59
CA ALA A 126 -12.06 -6.79 -11.54
C ALA A 126 -11.91 -6.02 -10.23
N HIS A 127 -10.87 -6.32 -9.46
CA HIS A 127 -10.68 -5.78 -8.11
C HIS A 127 -9.24 -5.35 -7.88
N VAL A 128 -9.05 -4.16 -7.31
CA VAL A 128 -7.76 -3.67 -6.83
C VAL A 128 -7.79 -3.56 -5.31
N LEU A 129 -6.83 -4.20 -4.64
CA LEU A 129 -6.64 -4.13 -3.20
C LEU A 129 -5.34 -3.40 -2.87
N PHE A 130 -5.45 -2.22 -2.28
CA PHE A 130 -4.30 -1.54 -1.68
C PHE A 130 -3.99 -2.11 -0.31
N VAL A 131 -2.70 -2.37 -0.05
CA VAL A 131 -2.20 -2.80 1.25
C VAL A 131 -1.34 -1.67 1.81
N CYS A 132 -1.79 -1.05 2.89
CA CYS A 132 -1.07 0.02 3.57
C CYS A 132 -0.35 -0.55 4.79
N GLN A 133 0.96 -0.76 4.66
CA GLN A 133 1.81 -1.31 5.72
C GLN A 133 2.30 -0.23 6.69
N MET A 134 1.37 0.54 7.26
CA MET A 134 1.66 1.63 8.19
C MET A 134 0.42 1.99 9.04
N PRO A 135 0.61 2.52 10.26
CA PRO A 135 -0.49 2.96 11.11
C PRO A 135 -1.08 4.31 10.68
N GLY A 136 -2.36 4.51 11.01
CA GLY A 136 -2.99 5.84 11.06
C GLY A 136 -3.46 6.37 9.70
N VAL A 137 -3.72 5.48 8.72
CA VAL A 137 -4.15 5.88 7.38
C VAL A 137 -5.64 6.23 7.40
N LYS A 138 -6.00 7.48 7.13
CA LYS A 138 -7.42 7.89 7.09
C LYS A 138 -8.14 7.40 5.84
N GLU A 139 -7.43 7.39 4.71
CA GLU A 139 -7.98 7.09 3.38
C GLU A 139 -6.83 6.82 2.39
N VAL A 140 -7.08 5.96 1.40
CA VAL A 140 -6.16 5.73 0.27
C VAL A 140 -6.65 6.44 -0.98
N ARG A 141 -5.71 7.03 -1.73
CA ARG A 141 -5.99 7.74 -3.00
C ARG A 141 -5.01 7.36 -4.11
N PRO A 142 -5.48 7.26 -5.37
CA PRO A 142 -4.59 7.36 -6.52
C PRO A 142 -3.87 8.71 -6.50
N SER A 143 -2.61 8.73 -6.88
CA SER A 143 -1.72 9.86 -6.66
C SER A 143 -1.64 10.79 -7.88
N ASP A 144 -2.54 11.77 -7.97
CA ASP A 144 -2.51 12.83 -8.99
C ASP A 144 -1.17 13.60 -9.02
N ALA A 145 -0.48 13.70 -7.88
CA ALA A 145 0.77 14.45 -7.76
C ALA A 145 2.04 13.67 -8.16
N HIS A 146 1.96 12.34 -8.29
CA HIS A 146 3.10 11.48 -8.62
C HIS A 146 2.91 10.79 -9.96
N ASP A 147 1.68 10.38 -10.27
CA ASP A 147 1.30 9.80 -11.55
C ASP A 147 -0.15 10.22 -11.91
N PRO A 148 -0.32 11.37 -12.59
CA PRO A 148 -1.62 11.84 -13.06
C PRO A 148 -2.30 10.83 -14.00
N THR A 149 -1.52 10.10 -14.81
CA THR A 149 -2.03 9.11 -15.77
C THR A 149 -2.65 7.92 -15.06
N PHE A 150 -1.97 7.40 -14.03
CA PHE A 150 -2.52 6.34 -13.19
C PHE A 150 -3.78 6.79 -12.47
N ALA A 151 -3.79 8.00 -11.89
CA ALA A 151 -4.96 8.52 -11.18
C ALA A 151 -6.17 8.72 -12.11
N ALA A 152 -5.95 9.23 -13.31
CA ALA A 152 -6.99 9.34 -14.34
C ALA A 152 -7.51 7.96 -14.76
N THR A 153 -6.60 7.00 -15.00
CA THR A 153 -6.95 5.64 -15.39
C THR A 153 -7.73 4.92 -14.28
N ALA A 154 -7.34 5.06 -13.01
CA ALA A 154 -8.07 4.49 -11.87
C ALA A 154 -9.53 5.01 -11.81
N ARG A 155 -9.73 6.31 -12.05
CA ARG A 155 -11.07 6.92 -12.14
C ARG A 155 -11.87 6.39 -13.33
N GLU A 156 -11.22 6.20 -14.48
CA GLU A 156 -11.84 5.65 -15.68
C GLU A 156 -12.30 4.21 -15.46
N VAL A 157 -11.41 3.32 -15.04
CA VAL A 157 -11.72 1.89 -14.88
C VAL A 157 -12.72 1.63 -13.75
N ARG A 158 -12.81 2.54 -12.75
CA ARG A 158 -13.88 2.51 -11.74
C ARG A 158 -15.26 2.61 -12.38
N ARG A 159 -15.42 3.44 -13.42
CA ARG A 159 -16.68 3.58 -14.18
C ARG A 159 -16.97 2.35 -15.03
N GLN A 160 -15.92 1.62 -15.43
CA GLN A 160 -16.02 0.34 -16.15
C GLN A 160 -16.29 -0.86 -15.21
N GLY A 161 -16.46 -0.62 -13.90
CA GLY A 161 -16.84 -1.65 -12.94
C GLY A 161 -15.69 -2.22 -12.10
N VAL A 162 -14.46 -1.73 -12.25
CA VAL A 162 -13.35 -2.12 -11.38
C VAL A 162 -13.62 -1.63 -9.95
N THR A 163 -13.54 -2.55 -8.99
CA THR A 163 -13.71 -2.25 -7.57
C THR A 163 -12.38 -1.95 -6.91
N PHE A 164 -12.35 -0.99 -6.00
CA PHE A 164 -11.16 -0.64 -5.23
C PHE A 164 -11.44 -0.81 -3.74
N SER A 165 -10.52 -1.44 -3.02
CA SER A 165 -10.52 -1.50 -1.56
C SER A 165 -9.11 -1.30 -1.02
N ALA A 166 -9.00 -1.01 0.27
CA ALA A 166 -7.73 -0.91 0.95
C ALA A 166 -7.80 -1.55 2.33
N ILE A 167 -6.67 -2.04 2.83
CA ILE A 167 -6.51 -2.53 4.20
C ILE A 167 -5.32 -1.85 4.87
N GLU A 168 -5.47 -1.59 6.16
CA GLU A 168 -4.39 -1.18 7.04
C GLU A 168 -3.73 -2.41 7.65
N VAL A 169 -2.41 -2.44 7.60
CA VAL A 169 -1.59 -3.53 8.10
C VAL A 169 -0.55 -2.95 9.03
N LEU A 170 -0.60 -3.36 10.29
CA LEU A 170 0.43 -3.06 11.27
C LEU A 170 1.46 -4.17 11.28
N HIS A 171 2.71 -3.77 11.07
CA HIS A 171 3.84 -4.67 11.15
C HIS A 171 4.74 -4.23 12.29
N THR A 172 4.91 -5.14 13.24
CA THR A 172 5.91 -5.09 14.30
C THR A 172 6.95 -6.16 14.00
N PRO A 173 8.10 -6.19 14.69
CA PRO A 173 9.09 -7.24 14.47
C PRO A 173 8.53 -8.67 14.61
N ASP A 174 7.55 -8.85 15.48
CA ASP A 174 7.01 -10.17 15.85
C ASP A 174 5.63 -10.48 15.24
N HIS A 175 4.89 -9.44 14.84
CA HIS A 175 3.49 -9.58 14.42
C HIS A 175 3.16 -8.76 13.18
N LEU A 176 2.35 -9.36 12.30
CA LEU A 176 1.73 -8.74 11.14
C LEU A 176 0.21 -8.85 11.27
N THR A 177 -0.46 -7.72 11.45
CA THR A 177 -1.90 -7.67 11.76
C THR A 177 -2.64 -6.79 10.76
N VAL A 178 -3.67 -7.34 10.12
CA VAL A 178 -4.66 -6.54 9.39
C VAL A 178 -5.60 -5.92 10.42
N THR A 179 -5.55 -4.60 10.59
CA THR A 179 -6.34 -3.93 11.63
C THR A 179 -7.74 -3.59 11.15
N ARG A 180 -7.87 -3.11 9.92
CA ARG A 180 -9.16 -2.66 9.37
C ARG A 180 -9.13 -2.50 7.87
N ARG A 181 -10.34 -2.42 7.29
CA ARG A 181 -10.55 -1.90 5.95
C ARG A 181 -10.44 -0.38 5.95
N LEU A 182 -9.83 0.17 4.91
CA LEU A 182 -9.66 1.60 4.71
C LEU A 182 -10.60 2.12 3.60
N PRO A 183 -11.11 3.36 3.73
CA PRO A 183 -11.76 4.05 2.62
C PRO A 183 -10.80 4.25 1.45
N VAL A 184 -11.32 4.13 0.22
CA VAL A 184 -10.61 4.50 -1.00
C VAL A 184 -11.38 5.62 -1.69
N SER A 185 -10.75 6.78 -1.88
CA SER A 185 -11.31 7.88 -2.67
C SER A 185 -10.53 8.06 -3.95
N LEU A 186 -11.24 7.95 -5.08
CA LEU A 186 -10.69 8.27 -6.40
C LEU A 186 -10.94 9.74 -6.80
N ARG A 187 -11.56 10.55 -5.92
CA ARG A 187 -11.85 11.96 -6.22
C ARG A 187 -10.54 12.74 -6.39
N PRO A 188 -10.47 13.66 -7.39
CA PRO A 188 -9.35 14.58 -7.50
C PRO A 188 -9.14 15.40 -6.22
N TYR A 189 -7.93 15.90 -6.03
CA TYR A 189 -7.56 16.75 -4.90
C TYR A 189 -6.56 17.82 -5.32
N ALA A 190 -6.40 18.85 -4.49
CA ALA A 190 -5.43 19.93 -4.72
C ALA A 190 -3.99 19.39 -4.66
N VAL A 191 -3.38 19.15 -5.83
CA VAL A 191 -2.05 18.55 -5.98
C VAL A 191 -0.95 19.41 -5.37
N GLU A 192 -1.17 20.72 -5.30
CA GLU A 192 -0.24 21.73 -4.79
C GLU A 192 0.09 21.47 -3.31
N ARG A 193 -0.88 20.98 -2.54
CA ARG A 193 -0.68 20.66 -1.12
C ARG A 193 0.31 19.49 -0.97
N VAL A 194 0.15 18.45 -1.78
CA VAL A 194 1.04 17.30 -1.81
C VAL A 194 2.43 17.68 -2.34
N ALA A 195 2.48 18.48 -3.41
CA ALA A 195 3.73 18.96 -3.99
C ALA A 195 4.56 19.78 -2.99
N ARG A 196 3.92 20.59 -2.13
CA ARG A 196 4.61 21.31 -1.05
C ARG A 196 5.30 20.37 -0.07
N TRP A 197 4.61 19.35 0.43
CA TRP A 197 5.22 18.38 1.35
C TRP A 197 6.38 17.62 0.72
N ARG A 198 6.25 17.25 -0.56
CA ARG A 198 7.31 16.57 -1.31
C ARG A 198 8.57 17.43 -1.46
N LYS A 199 8.43 18.74 -1.69
CA LYS A 199 9.55 19.69 -1.72
C LYS A 199 10.21 19.82 -0.34
N THR A 200 9.43 19.91 0.73
CA THR A 200 9.95 20.00 2.10
C THR A 200 10.70 18.74 2.52
N ALA A 201 10.17 17.55 2.21
CA ALA A 201 10.81 16.26 2.55
C ALA A 201 12.14 16.01 1.82
N ARG A 202 12.37 16.68 0.68
CA ARG A 202 13.63 16.59 -0.10
C ARG A 202 14.72 17.54 0.38
N ARG A 203 14.41 18.51 1.25
CA ARG A 203 15.45 19.36 1.85
C ARG A 203 16.18 18.55 2.92
N PRO A 204 17.52 18.46 2.90
CA PRO A 204 18.24 17.87 4.01
C PRO A 204 17.85 18.65 5.26
N GLN A 205 17.41 17.93 6.30
CA GLN A 205 17.29 18.53 7.63
C GLN A 205 18.69 18.97 8.04
N SER A 206 19.00 20.25 7.86
CA SER A 206 20.09 20.89 8.59
C SER A 206 19.81 20.59 10.05
N ARG A 207 20.72 19.89 10.73
CA ARG A 207 20.62 19.66 12.17
C ARG A 207 20.57 21.03 12.84
N SER A 208 19.37 21.53 13.17
CA SER A 208 19.25 22.59 14.15
C SER A 208 19.53 21.94 15.49
N SER A 209 20.72 22.18 16.02
CA SER A 209 21.04 21.92 17.42
C SER A 209 20.05 22.70 18.28
N GLY A 210 18.96 22.04 18.69
CA GLY A 210 18.06 22.57 19.73
C GLY A 210 18.90 22.94 20.94
N THR A 211 18.75 24.18 21.39
CA THR A 211 19.56 24.72 22.48
C THR A 211 19.27 23.96 23.77
N ALA A 212 20.25 23.90 24.68
CA ALA A 212 20.12 23.17 25.95
C ALA A 212 18.85 23.55 26.75
N LYS A 213 18.33 24.76 26.55
CA LYS A 213 17.12 25.30 27.17
C LYS A 213 15.83 24.56 26.75
N GLU A 214 15.69 24.17 25.49
CA GLU A 214 14.49 23.44 25.00
C GLU A 214 14.47 21.98 25.48
N LYS A 215 15.65 21.38 25.73
CA LYS A 215 15.75 20.02 26.30
C LYS A 215 15.47 19.98 27.79
N GLU A 216 15.58 21.10 28.48
CA GLU A 216 15.33 21.24 29.91
C GLU A 216 13.85 21.49 30.21
N GLU A 217 13.14 22.25 29.36
CA GLU A 217 11.68 22.46 29.50
C GLU A 217 10.83 21.19 29.28
N LEU A 218 11.24 20.27 28.40
CA LEU A 218 10.53 19.00 28.19
C LEU A 218 10.75 17.96 29.30
N ARG A 219 11.73 18.17 30.19
CA ARG A 219 12.04 17.22 31.28
C ARG A 219 11.16 17.38 32.52
N ASN A 220 10.39 18.47 32.62
CA ASN A 220 9.61 18.82 33.82
C ASN A 220 8.09 18.59 33.70
N LEU A 221 7.61 17.90 32.66
CA LEU A 221 6.20 17.50 32.56
C LEU A 221 6.04 16.00 32.82
N THR A 222 6.17 15.60 34.08
CA THR A 222 5.63 14.34 34.62
C THR A 222 4.66 14.72 35.74
N THR A 223 3.37 14.42 35.59
CA THR A 223 2.41 14.13 36.68
C THR A 223 1.09 13.61 36.06
N VAL A 224 0.76 12.35 36.40
CA VAL A 224 -0.54 11.82 36.90
C VAL A 224 -1.81 12.50 36.34
N VAL A 225 -2.72 11.83 35.62
CA VAL A 225 -3.56 10.63 35.90
C VAL A 225 -3.77 9.84 34.62
#